data_AF-A0A7C1VYP9-F1
#
_entry.id   AF-A0A7C1VYP9-F1
#
_cell.length_a   1.000
_cell.length_b   1.000
_cell.length_c   1.000
_cell.angle_alpha   90.00
_cell.angle_beta   90.00
_cell.angle_gamma   90.00
#
_symmetry.space_group_name_H-M   'P 1'
#
loop_
_entity.id
_entity.type
_entity.pdbx_description
1 polymer ?
#
loop_
_entity_poly.entity_id
_entity_poly.type
_entity_poly.pdbx_seq_one_letter_code
_entity_poly.pdbx_strand_id
1 'polypeptide(L)' 'RKVKRISTGIWQCKKCGTKFAGGSYIPKTETGVHIEKIIRREEMA' A
#
# COMPACT_ATOMS: atom_id res chain seq x y z
N ARG A 1 -0.63 -16.13 -2.57
CA ARG A 1 -0.81 -14.67 -2.32
C ARG A 1 -0.74 -14.38 -0.82
N LYS A 2 0.24 -13.59 -0.34
CA LYS A 2 0.49 -13.37 1.10
C LYS A 2 -0.47 -12.36 1.75
N VAL A 3 -1.21 -11.57 0.96
CA VAL A 3 -2.13 -10.51 1.42
C VAL A 3 -3.55 -10.74 0.91
N LYS A 4 -4.56 -10.31 1.68
CA LYS A 4 -5.99 -10.38 1.36
C LYS A 4 -6.65 -9.02 1.60
N ARG A 5 -7.61 -8.63 0.76
CA ARG A 5 -8.48 -7.46 0.98
C ARG A 5 -9.49 -7.78 2.08
N ILE A 6 -9.59 -6.91 3.07
CA ILE A 6 -10.55 -7.05 4.19
C ILE A 6 -11.65 -5.98 4.17
N SER A 7 -11.39 -4.83 3.55
CA SER A 7 -12.38 -3.77 3.30
C SER A 7 -11.97 -2.96 2.06
N THR A 8 -12.70 -1.92 1.71
CA THR A 8 -12.29 -0.96 0.67
C THR A 8 -11.05 -0.21 1.14
N GLY A 9 -9.96 -0.35 0.38
CA GLY A 9 -8.67 0.28 0.71
C GLY A 9 -7.91 -0.34 1.88
N ILE A 10 -8.42 -1.42 2.50
CA ILE A 10 -7.76 -2.06 3.66
C ILE A 10 -7.33 -3.48 3.31
N TRP A 11 -6.05 -3.75 3.52
CA TRP A 11 -5.38 -5.01 3.22
C TRP A 11 -4.77 -5.62 4.47
N GLN A 12 -4.77 -6.95 4.54
CA GLN A 12 -4.19 -7.70 5.65
C GLN A 12 -3.20 -8.75 5.17
N CYS A 13 -2.04 -8.81 5.81
CA CYS A 13 -1.10 -9.91 5.62
C CYS A 13 -1.60 -11.18 6.29
N LYS A 14 -1.70 -12.28 5.54
CA LYS A 14 -2.11 -13.59 6.07
C LYS A 14 -1.06 -14.24 6.97
N LYS A 15 0.21 -13.79 6.91
CA LYS A 15 1.31 -14.37 7.70
C LYS A 15 1.46 -13.74 9.07
N CYS A 16 1.46 -12.41 9.13
CA CYS A 16 1.72 -11.66 10.37
C CYS A 16 0.50 -10.89 10.88
N GLY A 17 -0.64 -10.92 10.18
CA GLY A 17 -1.87 -10.26 10.61
C GLY A 17 -1.88 -8.72 10.42
N THR A 18 -0.76 -8.10 10.06
CA THR A 18 -0.64 -6.65 9.86
C THR A 18 -1.67 -6.14 8.86
N LYS A 19 -2.39 -5.08 9.26
CA LYS A 19 -3.36 -4.35 8.44
C LYS A 19 -2.71 -3.08 7.92
N PHE A 20 -2.94 -2.76 6.66
CA PHE A 20 -2.39 -1.56 6.03
C PHE A 20 -3.36 -0.99 4.99
N ALA A 21 -3.21 0.31 4.74
CA ALA A 21 -3.95 1.02 3.71
C ALA A 21 -3.33 0.75 2.32
N GLY A 22 -4.19 0.68 1.31
CA GLY A 22 -3.79 0.44 -0.08
C GLY A 22 -4.89 0.88 -1.04
N GLY A 23 -4.77 0.48 -2.29
CA GLY A 23 -5.83 0.75 -3.27
C GLY A 23 -7.12 -0.03 -2.98
N SER A 24 -8.23 0.45 -3.55
CA SER A 24 -9.55 -0.18 -3.38
C SER A 24 -9.58 -1.62 -3.88
N TYR A 25 -8.96 -1.90 -5.03
CA TYR A 25 -8.98 -3.23 -5.67
C TYR A 25 -7.60 -3.90 -5.76
N ILE A 26 -6.54 -3.11 -5.63
CA ILE A 26 -5.14 -3.56 -5.64
C ILE A 26 -4.43 -3.06 -4.38
N PRO A 27 -3.54 -3.86 -3.76
CA PRO A 27 -2.89 -3.50 -2.50
C PRO A 27 -1.99 -2.27 -2.60
N LYS A 28 -1.44 -2.00 -3.79
CA LYS A 28 -0.61 -0.83 -4.06
C LYS A 28 -1.02 -0.26 -5.41
N THR A 29 -1.35 1.04 -5.46
CA THR A 29 -1.68 1.74 -6.70
C THR A 29 -0.43 2.31 -7.34
N GLU A 30 -0.40 2.43 -8.66
CA GLU A 30 0.75 3.02 -9.37
C GLU A 30 0.97 4.48 -8.94
N THR A 31 -0.11 5.24 -8.78
CA THR A 31 -0.07 6.61 -8.27
C THR A 31 0.52 6.67 -6.85
N GLY A 32 0.12 5.76 -5.96
CA GLY A 32 0.68 5.71 -4.60
C GLY A 32 2.19 5.45 -4.62
N VAL A 33 2.62 4.50 -5.45
CA VAL A 33 4.06 4.21 -5.66
C VAL A 33 4.80 5.41 -6.21
N HIS A 34 4.20 6.17 -7.13
CA HIS A 34 4.84 7.34 -7.74
C HIS A 34 4.99 8.48 -6.74
N ILE A 35 3.94 8.76 -5.96
CA ILE A 35 3.97 9.76 -4.90
C ILE A 35 5.01 9.40 -3.83
N GLU A 36 5.08 8.13 -3.38
CA GLU A 36 6.13 7.67 -2.46
C GLU A 36 7.55 7.97 -2.97
N LYS A 37 7.78 7.86 -4.29
CA LYS A 37 9.07 8.19 -4.90
C LYS A 37 9.33 9.68 -4.97
N ILE A 38 8.31 10.50 -5.22
CA ILE A 38 8.42 11.96 -5.26
C ILE A 38 8.75 12.48 -3.87
N ILE A 39 7.95 12.10 -2.86
CA ILE A 39 8.17 12.50 -1.46
C ILE A 39 9.59 12.14 -1.02
N ARG A 40 10.02 10.89 -1.28
CA ARG A 40 11.38 10.45 -0.94
C ARG A 40 12.46 11.29 -1.62
N ARG A 41 12.23 11.77 -2.84
CA ARG A 41 13.17 12.63 -3.56
C ARG A 41 13.19 14.04 -2.95
N GLU A 42 12.03 14.58 -2.61
CA GLU A 42 11.91 15.90 -1.95
C GLU A 42 12.56 15.89 -0.57
N GLU A 43 12.41 14.82 0.22
CA GLU A 43 13.08 14.65 1.52
C GLU A 43 14.62 14.56 1.42
N MET A 44 15.15 14.22 0.25
CA MET A 44 16.60 14.10 0.00
C MET A 44 17.24 15.38 -0.57
N ALA A 45 16.43 16.38 -0.95
CA ALA A 45 16.88 17.66 -1.48
C ALA A 45 17.09 18.68 -0.35
#